data_AF-A0AAE0TRH0-F1
#
_entry.id   AF-A0AAE0TRH0-F1
#
_cell.length_a   1.000
_cell.length_b   1.000
_cell.length_c   1.000
_cell.angle_alpha   90.00
_cell.angle_beta   90.00
_cell.angle_gamma   90.00
#
_symmetry.space_group_name_H-M   'P 1'
#
loop_
_entity.id
_entity.type
_entity.pdbx_description
1 polymer ?
#
loop_
_entity_poly.entity_id
_entity_poly.type
_entity_poly.pdbx_seq_one_letter_code
_entity_poly.pdbx_strand_id
1 'polypeptide(L)'
;MPTKLFGIDLRRIPQQQQQTDLKDSSGISITTLRRPSMDHIKRPALAALGKKTSDKKSKDRSSSNKRAVDVAPKPTSSKPVKLNMTMESPPILMMGTAQESSGALISGQLQITPLAGDVIMESIVMYLECTTTTKQPVQDRCRECMQQVSDLYEWNFIKKPMICVAEQGMQQLPFSHLIPGHIPATTHGQIGSLDYSLHVRAKSSDGLETEFRRELVVRRALRPGNDKNSVRIFPPTNLTLHVTLPSVVHPLGDFPVQCRMTGITSKREDTQTRWRLRKLTWRIEEKETMISPACTKHAAKVGGEGKGLAHQKDRDVGSQEMKAGWKTDFDDGQIEGEFVAAIESGHMPQCDVEAPNGLKISHVLVMELVIAEEWAPNKKPTQATPTGAARVLRTQFNLNVTDRAGMGISWDDEMPPAYEDVPASPPHYQNGHTFVRDYSAESLHGDVEDLTLNG
;
A
#
# COMPACT_ATOMS: atom_id res chain seq x y z
N MET A 1 55.46 -23.23 -18.93
CA MET A 1 55.12 -21.90 -19.48
C MET A 1 53.91 -22.06 -20.40
N PRO A 2 52.99 -21.07 -20.45
CA PRO A 2 51.60 -21.14 -19.94
C PRO A 2 50.56 -21.44 -21.06
N THR A 3 49.24 -21.62 -20.87
CA THR A 3 48.24 -20.72 -20.26
C THR A 3 46.86 -21.40 -20.06
N LYS A 4 46.14 -20.91 -19.05
CA LYS A 4 44.78 -21.16 -18.52
C LYS A 4 43.63 -21.25 -19.56
N LEU A 5 42.48 -21.85 -19.19
CA LEU A 5 41.21 -21.15 -18.84
C LEU A 5 40.04 -22.13 -18.57
N PHE A 6 39.23 -21.81 -17.54
CA PHE A 6 37.94 -22.39 -17.12
C PHE A 6 37.92 -23.81 -16.52
N GLY A 7 38.42 -23.91 -15.28
CA GLY A 7 38.28 -25.09 -14.42
C GLY A 7 36.91 -25.18 -13.73
N ILE A 8 36.03 -26.02 -14.26
CA ILE A 8 34.89 -26.57 -13.53
C ILE A 8 34.92 -28.09 -13.73
N ASP A 9 35.22 -28.81 -12.66
CA ASP A 9 35.37 -30.27 -12.62
C ASP A 9 34.09 -30.88 -12.04
N LEU A 10 33.28 -31.54 -12.87
CA LEU A 10 32.05 -32.24 -12.46
C LEU A 10 32.41 -33.64 -11.93
N ARG A 11 32.34 -33.85 -10.62
CA ARG A 11 32.46 -35.19 -10.02
C ARG A 11 31.15 -35.71 -9.44
N ARG A 12 30.75 -36.88 -9.96
CA ARG A 12 29.67 -37.78 -9.52
C ARG A 12 30.05 -38.56 -8.25
N ILE A 13 29.07 -38.65 -7.31
CA ILE A 13 28.53 -39.75 -6.47
C ILE A 13 29.49 -40.81 -5.87
N PRO A 14 29.23 -41.36 -4.65
CA PRO A 14 28.36 -42.55 -4.55
C PRO A 14 27.41 -42.61 -3.33
N GLN A 15 26.29 -43.33 -3.55
CA GLN A 15 25.31 -43.81 -2.57
C GLN A 15 25.91 -44.90 -1.66
N GLN A 16 25.44 -44.98 -0.41
CA GLN A 16 25.42 -46.23 0.35
C GLN A 16 24.13 -46.35 1.17
N GLN A 17 23.47 -47.49 0.99
CA GLN A 17 22.30 -48.01 1.71
C GLN A 17 22.70 -48.56 3.08
N GLN A 18 21.81 -48.51 4.07
CA GLN A 18 21.42 -49.70 4.84
C GLN A 18 20.14 -49.49 5.65
N GLN A 19 19.44 -50.61 5.81
CA GLN A 19 18.05 -50.84 6.20
C GLN A 19 18.00 -51.43 7.64
N THR A 20 16.79 -51.69 8.15
CA THR A 20 16.35 -52.39 9.40
C THR A 20 16.00 -51.44 10.56
N ASP A 21 14.93 -51.61 11.34
CA ASP A 21 13.78 -52.54 11.34
C ASP A 21 12.67 -51.97 12.25
N LEU A 22 11.43 -52.38 11.98
CA LEU A 22 10.18 -52.03 12.68
C LEU A 22 10.02 -52.75 14.03
N LYS A 23 9.36 -52.10 15.01
CA LYS A 23 8.21 -52.71 15.74
C LYS A 23 7.39 -51.71 16.59
N ASP A 24 6.09 -51.97 16.54
CA ASP A 24 4.91 -51.29 17.12
C ASP A 24 4.91 -51.02 18.63
N SER A 25 4.17 -49.98 19.06
CA SER A 25 2.84 -50.15 19.69
C SER A 25 2.20 -48.86 20.23
N SER A 26 0.88 -48.73 19.99
CA SER A 26 -0.16 -47.95 20.70
C SER A 26 -0.08 -46.41 20.65
N GLY A 27 -1.08 -45.62 20.27
CA GLY A 27 -2.51 -45.83 20.06
C GLY A 27 -3.33 -45.02 21.07
N ILE A 28 -3.64 -43.73 20.80
CA ILE A 28 -4.72 -42.97 21.47
C ILE A 28 -5.37 -41.98 20.50
N SER A 29 -6.70 -41.95 20.60
CA SER A 29 -7.72 -41.47 19.67
C SER A 29 -7.84 -39.95 19.46
N ILE A 30 -8.16 -39.62 18.21
CA ILE A 30 -8.78 -38.36 17.77
C ILE A 30 -10.16 -38.25 18.41
N THR A 31 -10.39 -37.21 19.23
CA THR A 31 -11.72 -36.88 19.74
C THR A 31 -12.29 -35.72 18.93
N THR A 32 -13.34 -36.04 18.20
CA THR A 32 -14.24 -35.16 17.45
C THR A 32 -15.04 -34.27 18.41
N LEU A 33 -14.84 -32.95 18.34
CA LEU A 33 -15.72 -32.00 19.03
C LEU A 33 -16.99 -31.79 18.20
N ARG A 34 -18.06 -32.44 18.65
CA ARG A 34 -19.44 -32.26 18.22
C ARG A 34 -19.97 -30.89 18.65
N ARG A 35 -20.65 -30.21 17.71
CA ARG A 35 -21.61 -29.13 17.97
C ARG A 35 -22.78 -29.65 18.81
N PRO A 36 -23.29 -28.88 19.78
CA PRO A 36 -24.68 -29.00 20.21
C PRO A 36 -25.57 -27.96 19.50
N SER A 37 -26.79 -28.41 19.27
CA SER A 37 -27.89 -27.82 18.53
C SER A 37 -29.01 -27.48 19.51
N MET A 38 -29.71 -26.36 19.24
CA MET A 38 -31.06 -25.96 19.70
C MET A 38 -31.28 -25.74 21.21
N ASP A 39 -31.66 -24.53 21.64
CA ASP A 39 -33.08 -24.15 21.73
C ASP A 39 -33.30 -22.78 22.40
N HIS A 40 -34.40 -22.16 22.01
CA HIS A 40 -34.92 -20.87 22.45
C HIS A 40 -35.23 -20.80 23.94
N ILE A 41 -34.73 -19.76 24.62
CA ILE A 41 -35.27 -19.36 25.94
C ILE A 41 -35.73 -17.90 25.89
N LYS A 42 -37.05 -17.78 26.05
CA LYS A 42 -37.86 -16.56 26.09
C LYS A 42 -37.57 -15.78 27.38
N ARG A 43 -37.57 -14.45 27.26
CA ARG A 43 -37.61 -13.49 28.38
C ARG A 43 -38.89 -13.67 29.20
N PRO A 44 -38.85 -13.53 30.53
CA PRO A 44 -39.99 -13.07 31.30
C PRO A 44 -39.80 -11.61 31.71
N ALA A 45 -40.89 -10.86 31.57
CA ALA A 45 -41.09 -9.53 32.10
C ALA A 45 -41.76 -9.61 33.49
N LEU A 46 -41.72 -8.47 34.19
CA LEU A 46 -42.58 -8.00 35.29
C LEU A 46 -42.13 -8.26 36.75
N ALA A 47 -41.59 -7.16 37.31
CA ALA A 47 -42.25 -6.27 38.27
C ALA A 47 -42.06 -6.48 39.80
N ALA A 48 -41.81 -5.30 40.42
CA ALA A 48 -41.96 -4.89 41.82
C ALA A 48 -40.80 -5.29 42.76
N LEU A 49 -40.25 -4.46 43.65
CA LEU A 49 -40.85 -3.44 44.51
C LEU A 49 -39.70 -2.57 45.14
N GLY A 50 -39.91 -1.26 45.35
CA GLY A 50 -39.42 -0.59 46.58
C GLY A 50 -38.27 0.45 46.57
N LYS A 51 -38.64 1.72 46.35
CA LYS A 51 -38.30 2.99 47.08
C LYS A 51 -36.86 3.32 47.56
N LYS A 52 -36.33 4.48 47.11
CA LYS A 52 -36.08 5.75 47.86
C LYS A 52 -35.25 6.74 47.02
N THR A 53 -35.84 7.81 46.45
CA THR A 53 -35.84 9.24 46.88
C THR A 53 -34.51 10.01 46.77
N SER A 54 -34.45 10.97 45.83
CA SER A 54 -34.06 12.37 46.10
C SER A 54 -34.37 13.29 44.91
N ASP A 55 -35.15 14.34 45.19
CA ASP A 55 -35.67 15.38 44.30
C ASP A 55 -34.65 16.33 43.69
N LYS A 56 -34.94 16.83 42.47
CA LYS A 56 -34.97 18.29 42.15
C LYS A 56 -35.62 18.61 40.78
N LYS A 57 -36.94 18.84 40.85
CA LYS A 57 -37.74 19.95 40.29
C LYS A 57 -37.44 20.44 38.85
N SER A 58 -38.24 19.94 37.90
CA SER A 58 -38.56 20.54 36.61
C SER A 58 -39.49 21.75 36.78
N LYS A 59 -39.38 22.73 35.86
CA LYS A 59 -40.25 23.91 35.77
C LYS A 59 -40.88 23.93 34.39
N ASP A 60 -42.18 23.70 34.36
CA ASP A 60 -43.05 23.77 33.20
C ASP A 60 -43.01 25.14 32.52
N ARG A 61 -42.98 25.14 31.18
CA ARG A 61 -43.50 26.23 30.36
C ARG A 61 -44.28 25.68 29.17
N SER A 62 -45.59 25.78 29.35
CA SER A 62 -46.71 25.85 28.41
C SER A 62 -46.39 26.05 26.92
N SER A 63 -47.02 25.16 26.16
CA SER A 63 -47.46 25.25 24.77
C SER A 63 -47.90 26.66 24.32
N SER A 64 -47.32 27.14 23.22
CA SER A 64 -47.96 28.13 22.37
C SER A 64 -48.04 27.59 20.94
N ASN A 65 -49.29 27.40 20.49
CA ASN A 65 -49.68 27.06 19.13
C ASN A 65 -49.24 28.18 18.18
N LYS A 66 -48.28 27.92 17.30
CA LYS A 66 -48.09 28.70 16.08
C LYS A 66 -48.33 27.77 14.89
N ARG A 67 -49.44 28.02 14.20
CA ARG A 67 -49.83 27.42 12.93
C ARG A 67 -48.65 27.52 11.96
N ALA A 68 -48.05 26.40 11.64
CA ALA A 68 -47.17 26.29 10.48
C ALA A 68 -48.08 26.32 9.25
N VAL A 69 -47.88 27.35 8.42
CA VAL A 69 -48.42 27.40 7.06
C VAL A 69 -47.73 26.28 6.30
N ASP A 70 -48.52 25.34 5.78
CA ASP A 70 -48.07 24.28 4.87
C ASP A 70 -47.44 24.93 3.63
N VAL A 71 -46.11 25.06 3.65
CA VAL A 71 -45.33 25.32 2.45
C VAL A 71 -45.26 24.00 1.70
N ALA A 72 -46.01 23.91 0.59
CA ALA A 72 -45.98 22.78 -0.32
C ALA A 72 -44.51 22.39 -0.63
N PRO A 73 -44.17 21.08 -0.64
CA PRO A 73 -42.85 20.65 -1.02
C PRO A 73 -42.58 21.11 -2.46
N LYS A 74 -41.48 21.84 -2.67
CA LYS A 74 -40.97 22.13 -4.01
C LYS A 74 -40.84 20.80 -4.76
N PRO A 75 -41.32 20.68 -6.01
CA PRO A 75 -41.15 19.45 -6.77
C PRO A 75 -39.66 19.17 -6.89
N THR A 76 -39.22 18.05 -6.32
CA THR A 76 -37.91 17.49 -6.62
C THR A 76 -37.94 17.14 -8.10
N SER A 77 -37.19 17.90 -8.91
CA SER A 77 -37.03 17.55 -10.32
C SER A 77 -36.50 16.12 -10.38
N SER A 78 -37.29 15.21 -10.95
CA SER A 78 -36.86 13.84 -11.18
C SER A 78 -35.67 13.88 -12.12
N LYS A 79 -34.54 13.28 -11.72
CA LYS A 79 -33.37 13.17 -12.59
C LYS A 79 -33.79 12.48 -13.89
N PRO A 80 -33.40 12.99 -15.07
CA PRO A 80 -33.85 12.44 -16.35
C PRO A 80 -33.26 11.04 -16.59
N VAL A 81 -32.04 10.79 -16.09
CA VAL A 81 -31.33 9.53 -16.24
C VAL A 81 -30.75 9.06 -14.91
N LYS A 82 -30.57 7.74 -14.78
CA LYS A 82 -29.76 7.11 -13.75
C LYS A 82 -28.41 6.75 -14.36
N LEU A 83 -27.35 7.25 -13.73
CA LEU A 83 -25.97 6.93 -14.08
C LEU A 83 -25.44 5.83 -13.15
N ASN A 84 -24.70 4.89 -13.71
CA ASN A 84 -23.95 3.87 -12.98
C ASN A 84 -22.64 3.56 -13.72
N MET A 85 -21.72 2.86 -13.10
CA MET A 85 -20.44 2.52 -13.73
C MET A 85 -19.97 1.15 -13.30
N THR A 86 -19.50 0.36 -14.26
CA THR A 86 -18.85 -0.93 -14.01
C THR A 86 -17.40 -0.83 -14.43
N MET A 87 -16.48 -1.14 -13.50
CA MET A 87 -15.04 -1.19 -13.81
C MET A 87 -14.70 -2.59 -14.32
N GLU A 88 -13.90 -2.66 -15.37
CA GLU A 88 -13.41 -3.90 -15.96
C GLU A 88 -11.92 -4.12 -15.68
N SER A 89 -11.17 -3.04 -15.47
CA SER A 89 -9.77 -3.10 -15.11
C SER A 89 -9.53 -3.63 -13.69
N PRO A 90 -8.36 -4.23 -13.42
CA PRO A 90 -7.94 -4.55 -12.05
C PRO A 90 -7.77 -3.28 -11.18
N PRO A 91 -7.58 -3.44 -9.85
CA PRO A 91 -7.23 -2.33 -8.98
C PRO A 91 -5.99 -1.58 -9.47
N ILE A 92 -6.01 -0.25 -9.34
CA ILE A 92 -4.94 0.63 -9.82
C ILE A 92 -3.70 0.44 -8.94
N LEU A 93 -2.67 -0.19 -9.49
CA LEU A 93 -1.40 -0.46 -8.81
C LEU A 93 -0.23 0.06 -9.65
N MET A 94 0.45 1.08 -9.13
CA MET A 94 1.69 1.61 -9.68
C MET A 94 2.86 0.76 -9.18
N MET A 95 3.65 0.22 -10.09
CA MET A 95 4.79 -0.65 -9.75
C MET A 95 6.09 0.13 -9.88
N GLY A 96 6.88 0.16 -8.82
CA GLY A 96 8.13 0.92 -8.76
C GLY A 96 7.95 2.36 -8.28
N THR A 97 9.04 3.13 -8.34
CA THR A 97 9.03 4.55 -7.96
C THR A 97 8.20 5.40 -8.93
N ALA A 98 7.95 6.66 -8.60
CA ALA A 98 7.19 7.58 -9.45
C ALA A 98 7.85 7.79 -10.84
N GLN A 99 9.17 7.62 -10.92
CA GLN A 99 9.96 7.77 -12.13
C GLN A 99 10.04 6.48 -12.96
N GLU A 100 9.95 5.31 -12.31
CA GLU A 100 10.09 4.00 -12.96
C GLU A 100 8.76 3.42 -13.42
N SER A 101 7.66 3.74 -12.73
CA SER A 101 6.34 3.18 -13.03
C SER A 101 5.83 3.69 -14.38
N SER A 102 5.40 2.81 -15.26
CA SER A 102 4.74 3.17 -16.52
C SER A 102 3.30 3.66 -16.32
N GLY A 103 2.61 3.13 -15.30
CA GLY A 103 1.24 3.52 -14.99
C GLY A 103 0.35 2.32 -14.73
N ALA A 104 -0.96 2.58 -14.75
CA ALA A 104 -1.97 1.55 -14.62
C ALA A 104 -3.17 1.86 -15.52
N LEU A 105 -3.60 0.87 -16.30
CA LEU A 105 -4.76 0.99 -17.17
C LEU A 105 -6.05 0.97 -16.34
N ILE A 106 -6.91 1.94 -16.58
CA ILE A 106 -8.31 1.90 -16.14
C ILE A 106 -9.21 1.67 -17.34
N SER A 107 -10.19 0.80 -17.18
CA SER A 107 -11.22 0.54 -18.18
C SER A 107 -12.54 0.18 -17.53
N GLY A 108 -13.63 0.49 -18.21
CA GLY A 108 -14.96 0.17 -17.73
C GLY A 108 -16.05 0.67 -18.66
N GLN A 109 -17.28 0.57 -18.18
CA GLN A 109 -18.48 0.97 -18.89
C GLN A 109 -19.30 1.94 -18.03
N LEU A 110 -19.56 3.12 -18.57
CA LEU A 110 -20.56 4.04 -18.06
C LEU A 110 -21.94 3.57 -18.49
N GLN A 111 -22.80 3.29 -17.53
CA GLN A 111 -24.17 2.82 -17.72
C GLN A 111 -25.15 3.97 -17.54
N ILE A 112 -25.99 4.20 -18.54
CA ILE A 112 -26.99 5.25 -18.56
C ILE A 112 -28.35 4.60 -18.72
N THR A 113 -29.26 4.83 -17.78
CA THR A 113 -30.62 4.31 -17.83
C THR A 113 -31.62 5.48 -17.83
N PRO A 114 -32.42 5.66 -18.88
CA PRO A 114 -33.48 6.67 -18.88
C PRO A 114 -34.53 6.34 -17.82
N LEU A 115 -34.98 7.34 -17.06
CA LEU A 115 -35.93 7.15 -15.96
C LEU A 115 -37.39 7.44 -16.34
N ALA A 116 -37.62 8.30 -17.33
CA ALA A 116 -38.94 8.68 -17.78
C ALA A 116 -38.94 9.00 -19.28
N GLY A 117 -39.36 8.02 -20.10
CA GLY A 117 -39.44 8.18 -21.55
C GLY A 117 -38.07 8.34 -22.21
N ASP A 118 -38.10 8.73 -23.49
CA ASP A 118 -36.89 8.96 -24.26
C ASP A 118 -36.23 10.26 -23.82
N VAL A 119 -34.94 10.19 -23.49
CA VAL A 119 -34.16 11.34 -23.02
C VAL A 119 -33.10 11.69 -24.05
N ILE A 120 -33.04 12.96 -24.43
CA ILE A 120 -31.95 13.46 -25.28
C ILE A 120 -30.86 14.01 -24.37
N MET A 121 -29.66 13.46 -24.50
CA MET A 121 -28.46 13.89 -23.79
C MET A 121 -27.64 14.82 -24.69
N GLU A 122 -27.41 16.05 -24.24
CA GLU A 122 -26.60 17.04 -24.95
C GLU A 122 -25.11 16.81 -24.73
N SER A 123 -24.72 16.54 -23.47
CA SER A 123 -23.34 16.27 -23.11
C SER A 123 -23.23 15.18 -22.05
N ILE A 124 -22.19 14.37 -22.17
CA ILE A 124 -21.78 13.39 -21.17
C ILE A 124 -20.26 13.48 -21.10
N VAL A 125 -19.79 14.07 -20.01
CA VAL A 125 -18.36 14.29 -19.76
C VAL A 125 -17.99 13.59 -18.46
N MET A 126 -16.83 12.95 -18.44
CA MET A 126 -16.27 12.35 -17.23
C MET A 126 -14.89 12.90 -16.98
N TYR A 127 -14.58 13.13 -15.71
CA TYR A 127 -13.29 13.63 -15.25
C TYR A 127 -12.64 12.61 -14.33
N LEU A 128 -11.34 12.40 -14.51
CA LEU A 128 -10.48 11.78 -13.50
C LEU A 128 -10.02 12.89 -12.56
N GLU A 129 -10.65 13.00 -11.40
CA GLU A 129 -10.36 14.06 -10.45
C GLU A 129 -9.39 13.55 -9.36
N CYS A 130 -8.41 14.38 -9.02
CA CYS A 130 -7.62 14.26 -7.79
C CYS A 130 -8.08 15.34 -6.81
N THR A 131 -8.49 14.92 -5.62
CA THR A 131 -8.89 15.79 -4.53
C THR A 131 -7.81 15.80 -3.47
N THR A 132 -7.17 16.95 -3.28
CA THR A 132 -6.28 17.20 -2.15
C THR A 132 -7.09 17.85 -1.04
N THR A 133 -7.11 17.25 0.14
CA THR A 133 -7.71 17.86 1.34
C THR A 133 -6.63 18.17 2.36
N THR A 134 -6.52 19.42 2.81
CA THR A 134 -5.68 19.79 3.96
C THR A 134 -6.53 19.94 5.22
N LYS A 135 -6.09 19.26 6.29
CA LYS A 135 -6.68 19.32 7.63
C LYS A 135 -6.24 20.56 8.39
N GLN A 136 -5.21 21.26 7.92
CA GLN A 136 -4.68 22.49 8.50
C GLN A 136 -4.66 23.61 7.44
N PRO A 137 -5.82 24.14 7.04
CA PRO A 137 -5.89 25.20 6.02
C PRO A 137 -5.26 26.51 6.52
N VAL A 138 -4.84 27.37 5.58
CA VAL A 138 -4.29 28.72 5.89
C VAL A 138 -5.27 29.57 6.71
N GLN A 139 -6.57 29.40 6.45
CA GLN A 139 -7.64 29.99 7.24
C GLN A 139 -8.60 28.91 7.71
N ASP A 140 -8.85 28.87 9.01
CA ASP A 140 -9.83 27.97 9.61
C ASP A 140 -11.20 28.11 8.95
N ARG A 141 -11.81 26.96 8.64
CA ARG A 141 -13.14 26.83 8.00
C ARG A 141 -13.26 27.43 6.59
N CYS A 142 -12.15 27.71 5.91
CA CYS A 142 -12.19 28.10 4.50
C CYS A 142 -12.19 26.85 3.60
N ARG A 143 -13.28 26.64 2.84
CA ARG A 143 -13.40 25.48 1.93
C ARG A 143 -12.36 25.49 0.81
N GLU A 144 -12.06 26.65 0.23
CA GLU A 144 -11.08 26.80 -0.86
C GLU A 144 -9.63 26.55 -0.38
N CYS A 145 -9.32 26.84 0.88
CA CYS A 145 -8.03 26.46 1.48
C CYS A 145 -7.99 25.01 1.91
N MET A 146 -9.14 24.41 2.25
CA MET A 146 -9.25 23.05 2.79
C MET A 146 -9.25 21.99 1.70
N GLN A 147 -9.89 22.25 0.56
CA GLN A 147 -10.08 21.27 -0.50
C GLN A 147 -9.73 21.88 -1.85
N GLN A 148 -8.87 21.18 -2.58
CA GLN A 148 -8.53 21.49 -3.97
C GLN A 148 -8.81 20.28 -4.83
N VAL A 149 -9.50 20.51 -5.94
CA VAL A 149 -9.80 19.48 -6.93
C VAL A 149 -9.06 19.83 -8.20
N SER A 150 -8.30 18.89 -8.74
CA SER A 150 -7.59 19.00 -10.00
C SER A 150 -8.04 17.91 -10.95
N ASP A 151 -8.42 18.30 -12.16
CA ASP A 151 -8.80 17.36 -13.22
C ASP A 151 -7.54 16.84 -13.91
N LEU A 152 -7.34 15.53 -13.84
CA LEU A 152 -6.18 14.85 -14.42
C LEU A 152 -6.43 14.42 -15.86
N TYR A 153 -7.66 14.06 -16.18
CA TYR A 153 -8.06 13.63 -17.51
C TYR A 153 -9.56 13.85 -17.73
N GLU A 154 -9.95 14.08 -18.99
CA GLU A 154 -11.34 14.33 -19.41
C GLU A 154 -11.73 13.38 -20.54
N TRP A 155 -12.84 12.65 -20.35
CA TRP A 155 -13.50 11.88 -21.40
C TRP A 155 -14.75 12.60 -21.88
N ASN A 156 -14.83 12.82 -23.18
CA ASN A 156 -16.01 13.31 -23.87
C ASN A 156 -16.67 12.16 -24.63
N PHE A 157 -17.78 11.63 -24.10
CA PHE A 157 -18.42 10.45 -24.67
C PHE A 157 -19.25 10.75 -25.92
N ILE A 158 -19.83 11.95 -26.00
CA ILE A 158 -20.71 12.33 -27.11
C ILE A 158 -20.28 13.67 -27.72
N LYS A 159 -20.17 13.71 -29.05
CA LYS A 159 -19.91 14.93 -29.82
C LYS A 159 -21.19 15.56 -30.39
N LYS A 160 -22.27 14.78 -30.43
CA LYS A 160 -23.59 15.16 -30.92
C LYS A 160 -24.63 14.66 -29.91
N PRO A 161 -25.81 15.30 -29.81
CA PRO A 161 -26.86 14.85 -28.91
C PRO A 161 -27.19 13.37 -29.14
N MET A 162 -27.24 12.61 -28.04
CA MET A 162 -27.52 11.18 -28.03
C MET A 162 -28.93 10.95 -27.50
N ILE A 163 -29.71 10.10 -28.18
CA ILE A 163 -31.06 9.74 -27.74
C ILE A 163 -30.96 8.45 -26.91
N CYS A 164 -31.35 8.52 -25.65
CA CYS A 164 -31.51 7.40 -24.75
C CYS A 164 -32.96 6.91 -24.82
N VAL A 165 -33.22 5.90 -25.65
CA VAL A 165 -34.57 5.35 -25.84
C VAL A 165 -34.96 4.49 -24.66
N ALA A 166 -36.13 4.73 -24.05
CA ALA A 166 -36.57 4.00 -22.86
C ALA A 166 -36.75 2.50 -23.12
N GLU A 167 -37.22 2.11 -24.30
CA GLU A 167 -37.43 0.72 -24.69
C GLU A 167 -36.12 -0.07 -24.82
N GLN A 168 -35.03 0.59 -25.20
CA GLN A 168 -33.69 -0.03 -25.28
C GLN A 168 -33.08 -0.24 -23.89
N GLY A 169 -33.60 0.45 -22.88
CA GLY A 169 -33.16 0.34 -21.50
C GLY A 169 -31.76 0.94 -21.28
N MET A 170 -30.89 0.17 -20.63
CA MET A 170 -29.57 0.64 -20.22
C MET A 170 -28.60 0.71 -21.40
N GLN A 171 -28.06 1.90 -21.65
CA GLN A 171 -27.00 2.13 -22.63
C GLN A 171 -25.64 2.10 -21.95
N GLN A 172 -24.64 1.50 -22.61
CA GLN A 172 -23.28 1.35 -22.11
C GLN A 172 -22.30 2.12 -22.99
N LEU A 173 -21.51 2.99 -22.36
CA LEU A 173 -20.47 3.77 -23.00
C LEU A 173 -19.11 3.33 -22.45
N PRO A 174 -18.29 2.62 -23.24
CA PRO A 174 -16.99 2.14 -22.77
C PRO A 174 -16.01 3.31 -22.63
N PHE A 175 -15.10 3.20 -21.68
CA PHE A 175 -13.97 4.11 -21.52
C PHE A 175 -12.71 3.33 -21.15
N SER A 176 -11.57 3.88 -21.53
CA SER A 176 -10.26 3.45 -21.05
C SER A 176 -9.30 4.62 -20.98
N HIS A 177 -8.29 4.51 -20.11
CA HIS A 177 -7.19 5.46 -20.00
C HIS A 177 -6.02 4.85 -19.25
N LEU A 178 -4.80 5.15 -19.66
CA LEU A 178 -3.59 4.77 -18.93
C LEU A 178 -3.26 5.89 -17.93
N ILE A 179 -3.45 5.64 -16.64
CA ILE A 179 -3.09 6.59 -15.58
C ILE A 179 -1.56 6.68 -15.51
N PRO A 180 -0.97 7.89 -15.63
CA PRO A 180 0.47 8.05 -15.57
C PRO A 180 1.11 7.53 -14.28
N GLY A 181 2.25 6.85 -14.41
CA GLY A 181 2.93 6.22 -13.27
C GLY A 181 3.57 7.17 -12.25
N HIS A 182 3.67 8.46 -12.52
CA HIS A 182 4.15 9.47 -11.56
C HIS A 182 3.07 9.94 -10.58
N ILE A 183 1.81 9.55 -10.78
CA ILE A 183 0.71 9.95 -9.90
C ILE A 183 0.91 9.32 -8.50
N PRO A 184 0.79 10.10 -7.42
CA PRO A 184 0.97 9.60 -6.07
C PRO A 184 -0.13 8.59 -5.68
N ALA A 185 0.16 7.76 -4.69
CA ALA A 185 -0.82 6.82 -4.16
C ALA A 185 -1.90 7.56 -3.33
N THR A 186 -3.11 7.01 -3.30
CA THR A 186 -4.17 7.42 -2.38
C THR A 186 -3.65 7.35 -0.96
N THR A 187 -3.76 8.47 -0.22
CA THR A 187 -3.16 8.61 1.09
C THR A 187 -4.07 9.40 2.01
N HIS A 188 -4.20 8.97 3.26
CA HIS A 188 -4.98 9.64 4.29
C HIS A 188 -4.11 9.97 5.50
N GLY A 189 -3.23 10.96 5.32
CA GLY A 189 -2.34 11.47 6.35
C GLY A 189 -3.06 12.24 7.46
N GLN A 190 -2.30 12.69 8.45
CA GLN A 190 -2.75 13.51 9.58
C GLN A 190 -2.89 14.99 9.21
N ILE A 191 -2.13 15.48 8.23
CA ILE A 191 -2.16 16.86 7.74
C ILE A 191 -2.91 16.91 6.41
N GLY A 192 -2.67 15.97 5.50
CA GLY A 192 -3.26 15.95 4.16
C GLY A 192 -3.92 14.63 3.77
N SER A 193 -4.87 14.68 2.84
CA SER A 193 -5.33 13.51 2.09
C SER A 193 -5.28 13.73 0.59
N LEU A 194 -5.10 12.64 -0.15
CA LEU A 194 -5.13 12.55 -1.60
C LEU A 194 -6.10 11.46 -2.00
N ASP A 195 -7.17 11.86 -2.68
CA ASP A 195 -8.29 11.02 -3.04
C ASP A 195 -8.55 11.11 -4.56
N TYR A 196 -8.85 9.99 -5.22
CA TYR A 196 -9.13 9.96 -6.65
C TYR A 196 -10.56 9.54 -6.91
N SER A 197 -11.15 10.07 -7.98
CA SER A 197 -12.51 9.66 -8.37
C SER A 197 -12.80 9.92 -9.85
N LEU A 198 -13.67 9.10 -10.42
CA LEU A 198 -14.32 9.34 -11.69
C LEU A 198 -15.60 10.14 -11.45
N HIS A 199 -15.66 11.36 -11.97
CA HIS A 199 -16.80 12.25 -11.84
C HIS A 199 -17.46 12.45 -13.20
N VAL A 200 -18.69 11.95 -13.34
CA VAL A 200 -19.49 12.07 -14.55
C VAL A 200 -20.47 13.22 -14.38
N ARG A 201 -20.51 14.13 -15.36
CA ARG A 201 -21.50 15.18 -15.51
C ARG A 201 -22.23 14.99 -16.82
N ALA A 202 -23.54 14.81 -16.74
CA ALA A 202 -24.39 14.57 -17.89
C ALA A 202 -25.49 15.61 -17.95
N LYS A 203 -25.68 16.24 -19.11
CA LYS A 203 -26.68 17.28 -19.34
C LYS A 203 -27.69 16.83 -20.38
N SER A 204 -28.97 16.94 -20.06
CA SER A 204 -30.08 16.65 -20.97
C SER A 204 -30.51 17.91 -21.75
N SER A 205 -31.22 17.73 -22.87
CA SER A 205 -31.82 18.82 -23.67
C SER A 205 -32.73 19.75 -22.88
N ASP A 206 -33.34 19.22 -21.81
CA ASP A 206 -34.20 20.00 -20.92
C ASP A 206 -33.39 20.90 -19.96
N GLY A 207 -32.06 20.92 -20.10
CA GLY A 207 -31.13 21.66 -19.24
C GLY A 207 -30.88 21.01 -17.89
N LEU A 208 -31.45 19.84 -17.62
CA LEU A 208 -31.27 19.10 -16.37
C LEU A 208 -29.91 18.42 -16.33
N GLU A 209 -29.15 18.67 -15.26
CA GLU A 209 -27.85 18.07 -15.01
C GLU A 209 -27.95 16.89 -14.04
N THR A 210 -27.26 15.81 -14.37
CA THR A 210 -27.13 14.62 -13.53
C THR A 210 -25.66 14.32 -13.29
N GLU A 211 -25.28 14.21 -12.02
CA GLU A 211 -23.92 13.89 -11.60
C GLU A 211 -23.83 12.48 -10.99
N PHE A 212 -22.69 11.83 -11.21
CA PHE A 212 -22.31 10.56 -10.59
C PHE A 212 -20.83 10.56 -10.28
N ARG A 213 -20.45 10.09 -9.08
CA ARG A 213 -19.06 10.02 -8.64
C ARG A 213 -18.72 8.62 -8.17
N ARG A 214 -17.61 8.07 -8.63
CA ARG A 214 -17.06 6.78 -8.20
C ARG A 214 -15.64 6.99 -7.68
N GLU A 215 -15.39 6.58 -6.45
CA GLU A 215 -14.05 6.65 -5.84
C GLU A 215 -13.10 5.63 -6.47
N LEU A 216 -11.83 6.02 -6.59
CA LEU A 216 -10.72 5.21 -7.06
C LEU A 216 -9.63 5.19 -5.99
N VAL A 217 -9.06 4.00 -5.77
CA VAL A 217 -7.92 3.81 -4.88
C VAL A 217 -6.70 3.52 -5.74
N VAL A 218 -5.74 4.43 -5.72
CA VAL A 218 -4.45 4.30 -6.39
C VAL A 218 -3.44 3.77 -5.36
N ARG A 219 -2.84 2.62 -5.63
CA ARG A 219 -1.80 2.04 -4.76
C ARG A 219 -0.45 2.10 -5.44
N ARG A 220 0.62 2.04 -4.65
CA ARG A 220 1.98 1.93 -5.16
C ARG A 220 2.76 0.88 -4.39
N ALA A 221 3.38 -0.03 -5.13
CA ALA A 221 4.25 -1.06 -4.57
C ALA A 221 5.66 -0.96 -5.18
N LEU A 222 6.68 -1.03 -4.33
CA LEU A 222 8.07 -1.16 -4.77
C LEU A 222 8.44 -2.65 -4.89
N ARG A 223 9.24 -2.99 -5.92
CA ARG A 223 9.78 -4.34 -6.07
C ARG A 223 10.83 -4.57 -4.97
N PRO A 224 10.76 -5.68 -4.21
CA PRO A 224 11.80 -6.00 -3.24
C PRO A 224 13.16 -6.15 -3.92
N GLY A 225 14.15 -5.41 -3.45
CA GLY A 225 15.55 -5.56 -3.82
C GLY A 225 16.37 -6.22 -2.71
N ASN A 226 17.70 -6.21 -2.88
CA ASN A 226 18.63 -6.70 -1.86
C ASN A 226 18.53 -5.91 -0.55
N ASP A 227 18.81 -6.58 0.57
CA ASP A 227 18.82 -5.95 1.89
C ASP A 227 19.78 -4.76 1.93
N LYS A 228 19.34 -3.72 2.64
CA LYS A 228 20.10 -2.49 2.86
C LYS A 228 21.08 -2.73 4.00
N ASN A 229 22.37 -2.59 3.69
CA ASN A 229 23.45 -2.62 4.67
C ASN A 229 23.88 -1.19 4.99
N SER A 230 23.78 -0.81 6.27
CA SER A 230 24.13 0.52 6.76
C SER A 230 25.22 0.45 7.82
N VAL A 231 26.13 1.43 7.83
CA VAL A 231 27.21 1.54 8.82
C VAL A 231 27.14 2.89 9.51
N ARG A 232 27.21 2.87 10.84
CA ARG A 232 27.16 4.05 11.70
C ARG A 232 28.35 4.05 12.64
N ILE A 233 29.14 5.10 12.59
CA ILE A 233 30.30 5.30 13.48
C ILE A 233 29.87 6.29 14.56
N PHE A 234 30.26 6.04 15.82
CA PHE A 234 29.90 6.88 16.96
C PHE A 234 31.10 7.62 17.59
N PRO A 235 31.56 8.74 17.01
CA PRO A 235 32.58 9.58 17.65
C PRO A 235 32.09 10.12 19.01
N PRO A 236 32.98 10.27 20.02
CA PRO A 236 34.43 10.04 20.00
C PRO A 236 34.84 8.59 20.35
N THR A 237 33.92 7.63 20.28
CA THR A 237 34.21 6.22 20.57
C THR A 237 34.70 5.48 19.32
N ASN A 238 35.33 4.32 19.53
CA ASN A 238 35.71 3.41 18.44
C ASN A 238 34.55 2.49 18.00
N LEU A 239 33.32 2.79 18.43
CA LEU A 239 32.17 1.94 18.18
C LEU A 239 31.64 2.16 16.77
N THR A 240 31.46 1.05 16.06
CA THR A 240 30.82 1.03 14.74
C THR A 240 29.67 0.04 14.76
N LEU A 241 28.49 0.49 14.35
CA LEU A 241 27.28 -0.33 14.23
C LEU A 241 26.99 -0.61 12.76
N HIS A 242 26.93 -1.88 12.42
CA HIS A 242 26.44 -2.41 11.16
C HIS A 242 24.99 -2.83 11.35
N VAL A 243 24.11 -2.38 10.46
CA VAL A 243 22.69 -2.73 10.46
C VAL A 243 22.29 -3.24 9.08
N THR A 244 21.63 -4.38 9.05
CA THR A 244 21.03 -4.96 7.86
C THR A 244 19.52 -4.95 8.02
N LEU A 245 18.82 -4.35 7.06
CA LEU A 245 17.36 -4.21 7.05
C LEU A 245 16.81 -4.46 5.64
N PRO A 246 15.56 -4.94 5.50
CA PRO A 246 14.98 -5.20 4.18
C PRO A 246 14.93 -3.96 3.31
N SER A 247 15.03 -4.15 1.99
CA SER A 247 14.90 -3.05 1.02
C SER A 247 13.56 -2.32 1.11
N VAL A 248 12.51 -3.05 1.44
CA VAL A 248 11.11 -2.64 1.47
C VAL A 248 10.43 -3.17 2.73
N VAL A 249 9.55 -2.35 3.31
CA VAL A 249 8.72 -2.66 4.48
C VAL A 249 7.26 -2.42 4.13
N HIS A 250 6.33 -3.11 4.80
CA HIS A 250 4.89 -2.94 4.59
C HIS A 250 4.21 -2.36 5.84
N PRO A 251 3.17 -1.50 5.71
CA PRO A 251 2.53 -0.82 6.84
C PRO A 251 1.94 -1.73 7.92
N LEU A 252 1.65 -2.99 7.61
CA LEU A 252 1.12 -3.99 8.55
C LEU A 252 2.07 -5.18 8.72
N GLY A 253 3.33 -4.99 8.34
CA GLY A 253 4.36 -6.03 8.37
C GLY A 253 5.27 -5.88 9.58
N ASP A 254 5.76 -7.02 10.04
CA ASP A 254 6.97 -7.13 10.81
C ASP A 254 8.15 -7.45 9.89
N PHE A 255 9.37 -7.13 10.33
CA PHE A 255 10.58 -7.36 9.58
C PHE A 255 11.80 -7.54 10.49
N PRO A 256 12.73 -8.44 10.13
CA PRO A 256 13.95 -8.63 10.90
C PRO A 256 14.91 -7.47 10.70
N VAL A 257 15.59 -7.08 11.78
CA VAL A 257 16.69 -6.13 11.78
C VAL A 257 17.89 -6.80 12.43
N GLN A 258 18.94 -6.99 11.65
CA GLN A 258 20.19 -7.58 12.13
C GLN A 258 21.17 -6.46 12.47
N CYS A 259 21.82 -6.58 13.63
CA CYS A 259 22.72 -5.58 14.15
C CYS A 259 24.03 -6.23 14.61
N ARG A 260 25.15 -5.64 14.18
CA ARG A 260 26.48 -6.00 14.65
C ARG A 260 27.26 -4.75 15.04
N MET A 261 27.65 -4.67 16.31
CA MET A 261 28.47 -3.58 16.83
C MET A 261 29.90 -4.05 17.06
N THR A 262 30.87 -3.36 16.47
CA THR A 262 32.31 -3.65 16.53
C THR A 262 33.02 -2.59 17.39
N GLY A 263 34.25 -2.90 17.82
CA GLY A 263 35.08 -1.94 18.57
C GLY A 263 34.70 -1.82 20.04
N ILE A 264 34.00 -2.82 20.59
CA ILE A 264 33.53 -2.79 21.97
C ILE A 264 34.62 -3.09 22.99
N THR A 265 35.75 -3.70 22.61
CA THR A 265 36.85 -4.05 23.53
C THR A 265 38.09 -3.21 23.23
N SER A 266 38.70 -2.64 24.27
CA SER A 266 40.01 -1.99 24.22
C SER A 266 40.96 -2.67 25.20
N LYS A 267 41.97 -3.37 24.66
CA LYS A 267 42.95 -4.13 25.45
C LYS A 267 44.16 -3.23 25.77
N ARG A 268 44.57 -3.23 27.04
CA ARG A 268 45.84 -2.70 27.55
C ARG A 268 46.69 -3.87 28.06
N GLU A 269 47.93 -3.62 28.50
CA GLU A 269 48.91 -4.68 28.85
C GLU A 269 48.35 -5.73 29.83
N ASP A 270 47.79 -5.32 30.97
CA ASP A 270 47.24 -6.24 31.99
C ASP A 270 45.71 -6.23 32.14
N THR A 271 45.05 -5.25 31.51
CA THR A 271 43.63 -4.98 31.70
C THR A 271 42.95 -4.67 30.38
N GLN A 272 41.63 -4.86 30.33
CA GLN A 272 40.82 -4.46 29.20
C GLN A 272 39.60 -3.66 29.67
N THR A 273 39.24 -2.64 28.90
CA THR A 273 37.96 -1.95 29.02
C THR A 273 37.05 -2.44 27.92
N ARG A 274 35.79 -2.68 28.25
CA ARG A 274 34.81 -3.21 27.29
C ARG A 274 33.46 -2.54 27.44
N TRP A 275 32.78 -2.34 26.32
CA TRP A 275 31.43 -1.83 26.26
C TRP A 275 30.45 -2.99 26.25
N ARG A 276 29.50 -2.96 27.18
CA ARG A 276 28.41 -3.92 27.26
C ARG A 276 27.09 -3.25 26.93
N LEU A 277 26.36 -3.83 25.97
CA LEU A 277 25.00 -3.41 25.67
C LEU A 277 24.06 -3.81 26.82
N ARG A 278 23.31 -2.84 27.34
CA ARG A 278 22.36 -2.99 28.45
C ARG A 278 20.91 -2.94 27.99
N LYS A 279 20.63 -2.09 27.01
CA LYS A 279 19.28 -1.85 26.51
C LYS A 279 19.35 -1.41 25.06
N LEU A 280 18.43 -1.93 24.25
CA LEU A 280 18.15 -1.49 22.89
C LEU A 280 16.69 -1.06 22.86
N THR A 281 16.43 0.15 22.39
CA THR A 281 15.08 0.64 22.10
C THR A 281 15.01 0.97 20.63
N TRP A 282 13.94 0.57 19.96
CA TRP A 282 13.66 1.00 18.61
C TRP A 282 12.28 1.64 18.53
N ARG A 283 12.12 2.58 17.60
CA ARG A 283 10.82 3.13 17.21
C ARG A 283 10.81 3.47 15.74
N ILE A 284 9.64 3.44 15.13
CA ILE A 284 9.44 3.85 13.74
C ILE A 284 8.68 5.18 13.77
N GLU A 285 9.33 6.24 13.28
CA GLU A 285 8.75 7.57 13.15
C GLU A 285 8.16 7.72 11.74
N GLU A 286 6.86 7.98 11.64
CA GLU A 286 6.20 8.47 10.42
C GLU A 286 6.25 10.01 10.44
N LYS A 287 6.87 10.59 9.41
CA LYS A 287 7.05 12.03 9.23
C LYS A 287 6.21 12.48 8.05
N GLU A 288 5.23 13.33 8.33
CA GLU A 288 4.37 13.94 7.33
C GLU A 288 4.69 15.43 7.22
N THR A 289 4.93 15.90 6.00
CA THR A 289 5.05 17.32 5.69
C THR A 289 4.07 17.66 4.57
N MET A 290 3.44 18.83 4.65
CA MET A 290 2.56 19.34 3.59
C MET A 290 2.60 20.85 3.56
N ILE A 291 2.42 21.43 2.37
CA ILE A 291 2.21 22.87 2.22
C ILE A 291 0.71 23.11 1.99
N SER A 292 0.06 23.79 2.94
CA SER A 292 -1.33 24.19 2.80
C SER A 292 -1.44 25.40 1.87
N PRO A 293 -2.09 25.26 0.70
CA PRO A 293 -2.16 26.32 -0.28
C PRO A 293 -3.11 27.44 0.18
N ALA A 294 -2.71 28.69 -0.08
CA ALA A 294 -3.61 29.83 0.15
C ALA A 294 -4.55 30.03 -1.04
N CYS A 295 -5.83 30.29 -0.76
CA CYS A 295 -6.76 30.75 -1.78
C CYS A 295 -6.50 32.23 -2.08
N THR A 296 -7.05 32.76 -3.18
CA THR A 296 -6.92 34.17 -3.59
C THR A 296 -7.27 35.15 -2.46
N LYS A 297 -8.30 34.82 -1.67
CA LYS A 297 -8.73 35.61 -0.50
C LYS A 297 -7.73 35.63 0.66
N HIS A 298 -6.87 34.61 0.78
CA HIS A 298 -5.94 34.45 1.89
C HIS A 298 -4.46 34.47 1.47
N ALA A 299 -4.17 34.67 0.18
CA ALA A 299 -2.82 34.79 -0.36
C ALA A 299 -1.99 35.89 0.36
N ALA A 300 -2.64 36.99 0.73
CA ALA A 300 -2.00 38.08 1.48
C ALA A 300 -1.44 37.62 2.84
N LYS A 301 -2.03 36.61 3.50
CA LYS A 301 -1.58 36.12 4.82
C LYS A 301 -0.28 35.33 4.77
N VAL A 302 0.03 34.75 3.61
CA VAL A 302 1.21 33.90 3.39
C VAL A 302 2.26 34.59 2.50
N GLY A 303 2.11 35.90 2.27
CA GLY A 303 3.10 36.72 1.57
C GLY A 303 2.99 36.69 0.04
N GLY A 304 1.79 36.45 -0.51
CA GLY A 304 1.50 36.58 -1.94
C GLY A 304 0.82 35.35 -2.57
N GLU A 305 0.44 35.46 -3.83
CA GLU A 305 -0.13 34.36 -4.62
C GLU A 305 0.88 33.21 -4.79
N GLY A 306 0.38 31.97 -4.80
CA GLY A 306 1.20 30.77 -4.96
C GLY A 306 1.99 30.33 -3.72
N LYS A 307 1.96 31.11 -2.63
CA LYS A 307 2.55 30.70 -1.35
C LYS A 307 1.57 29.90 -0.50
N GLY A 308 2.12 29.13 0.43
CA GLY A 308 1.34 28.32 1.37
C GLY A 308 2.02 28.26 2.73
N LEU A 309 1.31 27.69 3.69
CA LEU A 309 1.82 27.46 5.04
C LEU A 309 2.38 26.04 5.12
N ALA A 310 3.65 25.90 5.50
CA ALA A 310 4.27 24.60 5.69
C ALA A 310 3.86 23.99 7.04
N HIS A 311 3.46 22.73 7.01
CA HIS A 311 3.07 21.95 8.17
C HIS A 311 3.94 20.70 8.24
N GLN A 312 4.34 20.33 9.45
CA GLN A 312 5.04 19.08 9.72
C GLN A 312 4.42 18.41 10.94
N LYS A 313 4.24 17.09 10.86
CA LYS A 313 3.78 16.27 11.96
C LYS A 313 4.53 14.95 11.95
N ASP A 314 5.14 14.64 13.09
CA ASP A 314 5.86 13.40 13.31
C ASP A 314 5.08 12.57 14.34
N ARG A 315 4.97 11.26 14.12
CA ARG A 315 4.34 10.33 15.08
C ARG A 315 5.06 8.99 15.09
N ASP A 316 5.04 8.32 16.24
CA ASP A 316 5.55 6.97 16.38
C ASP A 316 4.45 5.98 15.93
N VAL A 317 4.80 5.08 15.00
CA VAL A 317 3.89 4.05 14.44
C VAL A 317 4.28 2.62 14.82
N GLY A 318 5.27 2.47 15.70
CA GLY A 318 5.69 1.21 16.28
C GLY A 318 6.90 1.43 17.17
N SER A 319 6.97 0.72 18.29
CA SER A 319 8.12 0.82 19.20
C SER A 319 8.29 -0.39 20.08
N GLN A 320 9.53 -0.66 20.50
CA GLN A 320 9.80 -1.70 21.49
C GLN A 320 11.08 -1.42 22.27
N GLU A 321 11.12 -1.91 23.50
CA GLU A 321 12.30 -1.93 24.35
C GLU A 321 12.76 -3.38 24.59
N MET A 322 14.08 -3.59 24.49
CA MET A 322 14.74 -4.88 24.69
C MET A 322 15.90 -4.73 25.68
N LYS A 323 15.99 -5.66 26.62
CA LYS A 323 17.09 -5.74 27.62
C LYS A 323 17.96 -6.98 27.44
N ALA A 324 17.64 -7.82 26.44
CA ALA A 324 18.34 -9.03 26.05
C ALA A 324 18.07 -9.31 24.55
N GLY A 325 18.66 -10.37 24.00
CA GLY A 325 18.49 -10.76 22.59
C GLY A 325 19.75 -10.58 21.73
N TRP A 326 20.90 -10.32 22.35
CA TRP A 326 22.20 -10.21 21.69
C TRP A 326 23.22 -11.12 22.35
N LYS A 327 24.21 -11.53 21.55
CA LYS A 327 25.42 -12.20 21.97
C LYS A 327 26.55 -11.19 22.01
N THR A 328 27.42 -11.29 23.01
CA THR A 328 28.59 -10.43 23.15
C THR A 328 29.82 -11.29 23.18
N ASP A 329 30.69 -11.07 22.20
CA ASP A 329 32.02 -11.66 22.14
C ASP A 329 33.05 -10.58 22.47
N PHE A 330 33.62 -10.68 23.67
CA PHE A 330 34.63 -9.71 24.12
C PHE A 330 36.02 -10.00 23.55
N ASP A 331 36.28 -11.23 23.10
CA ASP A 331 37.57 -11.64 22.56
C ASP A 331 37.75 -11.06 21.15
N ASP A 332 36.71 -11.18 20.32
CA ASP A 332 36.61 -10.59 18.97
C ASP A 332 36.11 -9.13 18.98
N GLY A 333 35.64 -8.64 20.13
CA GLY A 333 35.19 -7.27 20.31
C GLY A 333 33.92 -6.93 19.52
N GLN A 334 32.96 -7.87 19.51
CA GLN A 334 31.70 -7.81 18.77
C GLN A 334 30.47 -7.96 19.67
N ILE A 335 29.38 -7.29 19.31
CA ILE A 335 28.03 -7.57 19.80
C ILE A 335 27.14 -7.83 18.59
N GLU A 336 26.48 -8.97 18.56
CA GLU A 336 25.58 -9.37 17.48
C GLU A 336 24.20 -9.66 18.04
N GLY A 337 23.17 -9.13 17.38
CA GLY A 337 21.79 -9.35 17.77
C GLY A 337 20.85 -9.18 16.59
N GLU A 338 19.70 -9.84 16.70
CA GLU A 338 18.60 -9.73 15.75
C GLU A 338 17.34 -9.42 16.53
N PHE A 339 16.54 -8.51 16.01
CA PHE A 339 15.22 -8.21 16.56
C PHE A 339 14.23 -8.02 15.44
N VAL A 340 12.95 -8.17 15.76
CA VAL A 340 11.86 -7.96 14.83
C VAL A 340 11.27 -6.58 15.09
N ALA A 341 11.39 -5.69 14.11
CA ALA A 341 10.68 -4.42 14.12
C ALA A 341 9.30 -4.60 13.47
N ALA A 342 8.31 -3.85 13.92
CA ALA A 342 6.96 -3.93 13.39
C ALA A 342 6.29 -2.56 13.35
N ILE A 343 5.48 -2.35 12.31
CA ILE A 343 4.58 -1.21 12.23
C ILE A 343 3.21 -1.65 12.78
N GLU A 344 2.71 -0.93 13.77
CA GLU A 344 1.51 -1.27 14.51
C GLU A 344 0.24 -0.83 13.77
N SER A 345 -0.62 -1.79 13.44
CA SER A 345 -1.87 -1.55 12.69
C SER A 345 -2.81 -0.55 13.35
N GLY A 346 -2.84 -0.50 14.69
CA GLY A 346 -3.68 0.43 15.46
C GLY A 346 -3.39 1.90 15.19
N HIS A 347 -2.21 2.23 14.67
CA HIS A 347 -1.83 3.59 14.33
C HIS A 347 -2.28 4.04 12.92
N MET A 348 -2.88 3.14 12.11
CA MET A 348 -3.24 3.40 10.71
C MET A 348 -2.08 4.06 9.93
N PRO A 349 -0.91 3.41 9.89
CA PRO A 349 0.26 3.91 9.16
C PRO A 349 -0.05 4.09 7.68
N GLN A 350 0.54 5.11 7.07
CA GLN A 350 0.46 5.32 5.63
C GLN A 350 1.68 4.72 4.92
N CYS A 351 1.63 4.57 3.60
CA CYS A 351 2.82 4.28 2.81
C CYS A 351 3.63 5.56 2.58
N ASP A 352 4.90 5.41 2.23
CA ASP A 352 5.70 6.52 1.75
C ASP A 352 5.08 7.10 0.47
N VAL A 353 4.90 8.41 0.46
CA VAL A 353 4.34 9.13 -0.69
C VAL A 353 5.05 10.46 -0.84
N GLU A 354 5.24 10.89 -2.08
CA GLU A 354 5.69 12.23 -2.42
C GLU A 354 4.81 12.74 -3.55
N ALA A 355 4.09 13.82 -3.28
CA ALA A 355 3.12 14.40 -4.20
C ALA A 355 3.58 15.80 -4.67
N PRO A 356 3.25 16.21 -5.91
CA PRO A 356 3.65 17.51 -6.46
C PRO A 356 3.15 18.72 -5.66
N ASN A 357 2.09 18.56 -4.88
CA ASN A 357 1.51 19.59 -4.01
C ASN A 357 2.31 19.80 -2.70
N GLY A 358 3.43 19.11 -2.52
CA GLY A 358 4.27 19.19 -1.33
C GLY A 358 3.86 18.27 -0.18
N LEU A 359 2.82 17.43 -0.35
CA LEU A 359 2.53 16.35 0.60
C LEU A 359 3.62 15.27 0.49
N LYS A 360 4.27 14.98 1.62
CA LYS A 360 5.28 13.94 1.72
C LYS A 360 5.09 13.17 3.02
N ILE A 361 5.03 11.86 2.93
CA ILE A 361 5.07 10.95 4.07
C ILE A 361 6.31 10.08 3.93
N SER A 362 7.08 9.95 5.02
CA SER A 362 8.30 9.14 5.06
C SER A 362 8.46 8.45 6.40
N HIS A 363 9.08 7.28 6.40
CA HIS A 363 9.31 6.49 7.62
C HIS A 363 10.78 6.36 7.97
N VAL A 364 11.08 6.46 9.26
CA VAL A 364 12.44 6.35 9.79
C VAL A 364 12.46 5.41 10.99
N LEU A 365 13.29 4.36 10.92
CA LEU A 365 13.62 3.52 12.07
C LEU A 365 14.67 4.24 12.91
N VAL A 366 14.30 4.64 14.12
CA VAL A 366 15.20 5.21 15.11
C VAL A 366 15.60 4.12 16.09
N MET A 367 16.90 3.98 16.30
CA MET A 367 17.48 3.04 17.27
C MET A 367 18.25 3.79 18.34
N GLU A 368 18.05 3.38 19.59
CA GLU A 368 18.76 3.88 20.75
C GLU A 368 19.39 2.71 21.52
N LEU A 369 20.71 2.72 21.64
CA LEU A 369 21.48 1.69 22.34
C LEU A 369 22.09 2.30 23.62
N VAL A 370 21.78 1.72 24.76
CA VAL A 370 22.39 2.08 26.05
C VAL A 370 23.51 1.10 26.35
N ILE A 371 24.74 1.60 26.38
CA ILE A 371 25.94 0.83 26.67
C ILE A 371 26.56 1.27 27.99
N ALA A 372 27.17 0.34 28.70
CA ALA A 372 27.91 0.60 29.93
C ALA A 372 29.34 0.06 29.79
N GLU A 373 30.31 0.82 30.29
CA GLU A 373 31.70 0.39 30.33
C GLU A 373 31.93 -0.54 31.53
N GLU A 374 32.63 -1.63 31.27
CA GLU A 374 33.13 -2.57 32.26
C GLU A 374 34.65 -2.66 32.13
N TRP A 375 35.33 -2.76 33.26
CA TRP A 375 36.75 -3.06 33.35
C TRP A 375 36.93 -4.53 33.70
N ALA A 376 37.88 -5.23 33.05
CA ALA A 376 38.20 -6.61 33.39
C ALA A 376 39.73 -6.86 33.34
N PRO A 377 40.29 -7.65 34.26
CA PRO A 377 41.68 -8.12 34.15
C PRO A 377 41.84 -9.08 32.96
N ASN A 378 42.95 -8.98 32.22
CA ASN A 378 43.19 -9.87 31.07
C ASN A 378 43.28 -11.35 31.48
N LYS A 379 43.80 -11.64 32.68
CA LYS A 379 43.93 -13.00 33.22
C LYS A 379 42.59 -13.60 33.68
N LYS A 380 41.58 -12.77 33.94
CA LYS A 380 40.25 -13.18 34.43
C LYS A 380 39.15 -12.31 33.79
N PRO A 381 38.92 -12.43 32.47
CA PRO A 381 38.02 -11.56 31.72
C PRO A 381 36.54 -11.70 32.14
N THR A 382 36.19 -12.78 32.83
CA THR A 382 34.85 -13.01 33.40
C THR A 382 34.59 -12.19 34.66
N GLN A 383 35.63 -11.75 35.38
CA GLN A 383 35.54 -10.91 36.58
C GLN A 383 35.56 -9.43 36.22
N ALA A 384 34.52 -8.98 35.52
CA ALA A 384 34.42 -7.59 35.12
C ALA A 384 33.69 -6.74 36.18
N THR A 385 34.21 -5.52 36.40
CA THR A 385 33.67 -4.54 37.32
C THR A 385 33.10 -3.36 36.52
N PRO A 386 31.83 -2.96 36.73
CA PRO A 386 31.29 -1.76 36.11
C PRO A 386 32.07 -0.52 36.52
N THR A 387 32.44 0.34 35.57
CA THR A 387 33.17 1.60 35.87
C THR A 387 32.23 2.74 36.26
N GLY A 388 30.92 2.55 36.06
CA GLY A 388 29.89 3.58 36.22
C GLY A 388 29.71 4.48 34.99
N ALA A 389 30.61 4.40 33.99
CA ALA A 389 30.45 5.13 32.74
C ALA A 389 29.41 4.44 31.84
N ALA A 390 28.45 5.22 31.34
CA ALA A 390 27.44 4.77 30.39
C ALA A 390 27.27 5.78 29.25
N ARG A 391 26.87 5.29 28.07
CA ARG A 391 26.59 6.12 26.89
C ARG A 391 25.29 5.69 26.24
N VAL A 392 24.61 6.65 25.64
CA VAL A 392 23.42 6.43 24.81
C VAL A 392 23.82 6.72 23.37
N LEU A 393 23.74 5.71 22.52
CA LEU A 393 24.04 5.80 21.09
C LEU A 393 22.72 5.86 20.33
N ARG A 394 22.46 6.96 19.63
CA ARG A 394 21.25 7.13 18.83
C ARG A 394 21.58 7.14 17.35
N THR A 395 20.82 6.41 16.55
CA THR A 395 20.94 6.42 15.10
C THR A 395 19.58 6.26 14.43
N GLN A 396 19.54 6.50 13.12
CA GLN A 396 18.32 6.43 12.34
C GLN A 396 18.57 5.87 10.93
N PHE A 397 17.60 5.13 10.40
CA PHE A 397 17.63 4.51 9.08
C PHE A 397 16.32 4.80 8.36
N ASN A 398 16.39 5.25 7.10
CA ASN A 398 15.19 5.47 6.29
C ASN A 398 14.60 4.11 5.90
N LEU A 399 13.31 3.93 6.15
CA LEU A 399 12.55 2.79 5.68
C LEU A 399 11.86 3.16 4.36
N ASN A 400 11.68 2.16 3.50
CA ASN A 400 10.82 2.31 2.32
C ASN A 400 9.51 1.57 2.62
N VAL A 401 8.53 2.27 3.16
CA VAL A 401 7.22 1.69 3.49
C VAL A 401 6.32 1.78 2.27
N THR A 402 5.88 0.64 1.74
CA THR A 402 5.10 0.58 0.49
C THR A 402 4.02 -0.49 0.56
N ASP A 403 3.04 -0.39 -0.33
CA ASP A 403 1.98 -1.38 -0.42
C ASP A 403 2.52 -2.71 -0.94
N ARG A 404 1.79 -3.79 -0.66
CA ARG A 404 2.12 -5.10 -1.24
C ARG A 404 1.69 -5.12 -2.70
N ALA A 405 2.56 -5.59 -3.59
CA ALA A 405 2.21 -5.79 -5.00
C ALA A 405 1.05 -6.79 -5.19
N GLY A 406 0.91 -7.75 -4.28
CA GLY A 406 -0.15 -8.76 -4.34
C GLY A 406 -0.04 -9.64 -5.58
N MET A 407 -1.18 -9.95 -6.21
CA MET A 407 -1.25 -10.62 -7.52
C MET A 407 -1.25 -9.63 -8.70
N GLY A 408 -1.03 -8.34 -8.44
CA GLY A 408 -0.98 -7.33 -9.49
C GLY A 408 0.26 -7.51 -10.34
N ILE A 409 0.09 -7.61 -11.65
CA ILE A 409 1.16 -7.58 -12.64
C ILE A 409 1.28 -6.13 -13.10
N SER A 410 2.50 -5.59 -13.19
CA SER A 410 2.66 -4.25 -13.78
C SER A 410 2.23 -4.28 -15.24
N TRP A 411 1.69 -3.16 -15.72
CA TRP A 411 1.35 -3.02 -17.14
C TRP A 411 2.52 -3.40 -18.07
N ASP A 412 3.76 -3.08 -17.68
CA ASP A 412 4.96 -3.44 -18.45
C ASP A 412 5.26 -4.95 -18.48
N ASP A 413 4.83 -5.69 -17.45
CA ASP A 413 5.02 -7.14 -17.38
C ASP A 413 3.88 -7.89 -18.11
N GLU A 414 2.79 -7.20 -18.45
CA GLU A 414 1.66 -7.71 -19.24
C GLU A 414 1.82 -7.45 -20.74
N MET A 415 2.73 -6.53 -21.12
CA MET A 415 2.98 -6.24 -22.53
C MET A 415 3.67 -7.44 -23.19
N PRO A 416 3.19 -7.92 -24.36
CA PRO A 416 3.91 -8.93 -25.10
C PRO A 416 5.31 -8.41 -25.45
N PRO A 417 6.33 -9.29 -25.53
CA PRO A 417 7.67 -8.88 -25.92
C PRO A 417 7.61 -8.09 -27.24
N ALA A 418 8.39 -7.02 -27.31
CA ALA A 418 8.47 -6.23 -28.53
C ALA A 418 8.96 -7.14 -29.67
N TYR A 419 8.50 -6.90 -30.90
CA TYR A 419 8.91 -7.69 -32.07
C TYR A 419 10.44 -7.73 -32.28
N GLU A 420 11.18 -6.78 -31.69
CA GLU A 420 12.65 -6.74 -31.70
C GLU A 420 13.29 -7.81 -30.78
N ASP A 421 12.58 -8.27 -29.75
CA ASP A 421 12.99 -9.33 -28.82
C ASP A 421 12.58 -10.73 -29.31
N VAL A 422 11.81 -10.79 -30.41
CA VAL A 422 11.52 -12.05 -31.10
C VAL A 422 12.70 -12.35 -32.02
N PRO A 423 13.45 -13.45 -31.80
CA PRO A 423 14.51 -13.83 -32.72
C PRO A 423 13.94 -13.91 -34.14
N ALA A 424 14.76 -13.57 -35.14
CA ALA A 424 14.37 -13.62 -36.55
C ALA A 424 13.60 -14.93 -36.80
N SER A 425 12.43 -14.80 -37.45
CA SER A 425 11.57 -15.93 -37.83
C SER A 425 12.44 -17.12 -38.28
N PRO A 426 12.05 -18.37 -37.97
CA PRO A 426 12.76 -19.55 -38.48
C PRO A 426 13.09 -19.36 -39.97
N PRO A 427 14.28 -19.79 -40.43
CA PRO A 427 14.80 -19.45 -41.74
C PRO A 427 13.70 -19.57 -42.80
N HIS A 428 13.48 -18.48 -43.52
CA HIS A 428 12.52 -18.44 -44.63
C HIS A 428 12.79 -19.65 -45.51
N TYR A 429 11.77 -20.46 -45.79
CA TYR A 429 11.92 -21.58 -46.72
C TYR A 429 12.50 -21.02 -48.01
N GLN A 430 13.76 -21.35 -48.30
CA GLN A 430 14.44 -20.82 -49.46
C GLN A 430 13.68 -21.31 -50.69
N ASN A 431 13.16 -20.38 -51.50
CA ASN A 431 12.44 -20.67 -52.76
C ASN A 431 13.20 -21.59 -53.74
N GLY A 432 14.49 -21.88 -53.50
CA GLY A 432 15.27 -22.86 -54.26
C GLY A 432 15.01 -24.33 -53.88
N HIS A 433 14.39 -24.61 -52.73
CA HIS A 433 14.10 -25.97 -52.24
C HIS A 433 12.63 -26.20 -51.85
N THR A 434 11.82 -25.13 -51.80
CA THR A 434 10.36 -25.21 -51.62
C THR A 434 9.66 -25.08 -52.97
N PHE A 435 8.95 -26.13 -53.38
CA PHE A 435 7.99 -26.07 -54.48
C PHE A 435 6.58 -26.01 -53.90
N VAL A 436 5.80 -25.01 -54.29
CA VAL A 436 4.35 -25.01 -54.07
C VAL A 436 3.80 -26.07 -55.01
N ARG A 437 3.34 -27.18 -54.45
CA ARG A 437 2.64 -28.21 -55.22
C ARG A 437 1.17 -27.83 -55.22
N ASP A 438 0.68 -27.33 -56.35
CA ASP A 438 -0.77 -27.19 -56.54
C ASP A 438 -1.39 -28.58 -56.45
N TYR A 439 -2.25 -28.74 -55.45
CA TYR A 439 -2.93 -29.99 -55.20
C TYR A 439 -4.24 -30.01 -55.97
N SER A 440 -4.28 -30.77 -57.06
CA SER A 440 -5.53 -31.07 -57.78
C SER A 440 -6.33 -32.09 -56.97
N ALA A 441 -7.53 -31.71 -56.53
CA ALA A 441 -8.41 -32.46 -55.63
C ALA A 441 -8.94 -33.79 -56.17
N GLU A 442 -8.53 -34.23 -57.37
CA GLU A 442 -8.97 -35.48 -58.00
C GLU A 442 -8.36 -36.74 -57.35
N SER A 443 -7.36 -36.58 -56.47
CA SER A 443 -6.70 -37.68 -55.75
C SER A 443 -7.15 -37.87 -54.29
N LEU A 444 -8.13 -37.11 -53.81
CA LEU A 444 -8.71 -37.26 -52.45
C LEU A 444 -9.87 -38.29 -52.39
N HIS A 445 -10.22 -38.96 -53.49
CA HIS A 445 -11.33 -39.91 -53.54
C HIS A 445 -10.98 -41.35 -53.12
N GLY A 446 -9.79 -41.61 -52.58
CA GLY A 446 -9.39 -42.94 -52.10
C GLY A 446 -9.53 -43.15 -50.59
N ASP A 447 -9.21 -42.13 -49.77
CA ASP A 447 -8.95 -42.33 -48.33
C ASP A 447 -9.75 -41.38 -47.42
N VAL A 448 -10.80 -40.72 -47.92
CA VAL A 448 -11.65 -39.78 -47.15
C VAL A 448 -12.96 -40.45 -46.69
N GLU A 449 -13.14 -41.76 -46.89
CA GLU A 449 -14.32 -42.48 -46.38
C GLU A 449 -14.27 -42.78 -44.87
N ASP A 450 -13.15 -42.56 -44.18
CA ASP A 450 -13.00 -42.90 -42.76
C ASP A 450 -13.11 -41.71 -41.77
N LEU A 451 -13.54 -40.54 -42.23
CA LEU A 451 -13.84 -39.40 -41.34
C LEU A 451 -15.31 -39.02 -41.42
N THR A 452 -16.17 -39.94 -40.99
CA THR A 452 -17.54 -39.62 -40.62
C THR A 452 -17.59 -39.22 -39.14
N LEU A 453 -18.01 -37.98 -38.87
CA LEU A 453 -18.40 -37.54 -37.54
C LEU A 453 -19.76 -38.18 -37.23
N ASN A 454 -19.76 -39.28 -36.48
CA ASN A 454 -20.98 -39.83 -35.93
C ASN A 454 -21.47 -38.97 -34.76
N GLY A 455 -22.66 -38.37 -34.96
CA GLY A 455 -23.73 -38.20 -33.96
C GLY A 455 -23.47 -37.28 -32.77
#